data_AF-A0A1W9RSP0-F1
#
_entry.id   AF-A0A1W9RSP0-F1
#
_cell.length_a   1.000
_cell.length_b   1.000
_cell.length_c   1.000
_cell.angle_alpha   90.00
_cell.angle_beta   90.00
_cell.angle_gamma   90.00
#
_symmetry.space_group_name_H-M   'P 1'
#
loop_
_entity.id
_entity.type
_entity.pdbx_description
1 polymer ?
#
loop_
_entity_poly.entity_id
_entity_poly.type
_entity_poly.pdbx_seq_one_letter_code
_entity_poly.pdbx_strand_id
1 'polypeptide(L)'
;MKYFRLLFLLFFVLLFSGLYGQDQTQTEAKNDSLSFLPKGTKIFSIHENKIVCFLPQNMEIQGILCRGHANDWQTVFFKNGKLELAWLAEDQEIQGYPCKKASFWTELFGKSAAVHFHENGKLKRFKLAKKMTIQGHRFKKGSVVRLDTEGKLVLK
;
A
#
# COMPACT_ATOMS: atom_id res chain seq x y z
N MET A 1 24.99 0.36 63.39
CA MET A 1 25.03 1.27 62.22
C MET A 1 24.79 0.43 60.97
N LYS A 2 23.60 0.10 60.46
CA LYS A 2 22.42 0.92 60.08
C LYS A 2 22.85 2.24 59.43
N TYR A 3 22.51 2.38 58.13
CA TYR A 3 22.79 3.48 57.18
C TYR A 3 24.10 3.41 56.35
N PHE A 4 24.27 2.35 55.53
CA PHE A 4 24.85 2.52 54.18
C PHE A 4 24.30 1.47 53.18
N ARG A 5 23.02 1.13 53.35
CA ARG A 5 22.18 0.59 52.26
C ARG A 5 21.53 1.82 51.60
N LEU A 6 22.19 2.47 50.64
CA LEU A 6 21.46 3.27 49.64
C LEU A 6 22.27 3.76 48.43
N LEU A 7 23.58 3.59 48.36
CA LEU A 7 24.34 4.26 47.31
C LEU A 7 25.49 3.41 46.78
N PHE A 8 25.22 2.24 46.20
CA PHE A 8 26.11 1.63 45.18
C PHE A 8 25.53 0.35 44.54
N LEU A 9 24.19 0.27 44.40
CA LEU A 9 23.53 -0.83 43.67
C LEU A 9 22.92 -0.34 42.34
N LEU A 10 23.38 0.80 41.82
CA LEU A 10 22.70 1.48 40.71
C LEU A 10 23.61 2.06 39.61
N PHE A 11 24.88 1.65 39.51
CA PHE A 11 25.77 2.24 38.50
C PHE A 11 26.39 1.29 37.47
N PHE A 12 26.12 -0.01 37.52
CA PHE A 12 26.73 -0.95 36.56
C PHE A 12 25.77 -1.92 35.88
N VAL A 13 24.46 -1.65 35.96
CA VAL A 13 23.43 -2.35 35.16
C VAL A 13 22.93 -1.49 33.99
N LEU A 14 23.45 -0.26 33.82
CA LEU A 14 23.07 0.64 32.72
C LEU A 14 23.94 0.52 31.46
N LEU A 15 24.64 -0.59 31.28
CA LEU A 15 25.43 -0.88 30.06
C LEU A 15 24.73 -1.87 29.09
N PHE A 16 23.51 -2.32 29.40
CA PHE A 16 22.75 -3.25 28.55
C PHE A 16 21.31 -2.79 28.33
N SER A 17 21.12 -1.74 27.50
CA SER A 17 19.86 -1.51 26.77
C SER A 17 19.91 -0.29 25.81
N GLY A 18 21.09 0.19 25.42
CA GLY A 18 21.23 1.46 24.69
C GLY A 18 21.21 1.39 23.15
N LEU A 19 21.15 0.22 22.53
CA LEU A 19 21.23 0.06 21.07
C LEU A 19 20.22 -0.97 20.54
N TYR A 20 18.95 -0.70 20.78
CA TYR A 20 17.79 -1.22 20.04
C TYR A 20 16.85 -0.01 20.00
N GLY A 21 16.68 0.69 18.90
CA GLY A 21 16.13 0.19 17.65
C GLY A 21 14.98 1.14 17.35
N GLN A 22 15.19 1.98 16.32
CA GLN A 22 14.21 2.81 15.61
C GLN A 22 12.84 3.01 16.28
N ASP A 23 12.68 4.14 16.96
CA ASP A 23 11.34 4.71 17.19
C ASP A 23 11.37 6.22 16.95
N GLN A 24 11.55 6.61 15.68
CA GLN A 24 11.26 7.95 15.19
C GLN A 24 10.02 7.96 14.27
N THR A 25 9.22 6.89 14.32
CA THR A 25 8.06 6.67 13.43
C THR A 25 6.77 7.20 14.04
N GLN A 26 6.78 8.43 14.54
CA GLN A 26 5.56 9.22 14.69
C GLN A 26 5.92 10.64 15.14
N THR A 27 5.25 11.60 14.51
CA THR A 27 5.04 12.99 14.96
C THR A 27 5.96 14.03 14.31
N GLU A 28 5.32 15.07 13.77
CA GLU A 28 5.90 16.40 13.51
C GLU A 28 6.76 16.63 12.26
N ALA A 29 6.20 16.32 11.10
CA ALA A 29 6.02 17.39 10.13
C ALA A 29 4.73 17.10 9.37
N LYS A 30 3.73 17.92 9.60
CA LYS A 30 2.60 18.08 8.68
C LYS A 30 3.18 18.59 7.36
N ASN A 31 3.72 17.66 6.58
CA ASN A 31 4.30 17.91 5.28
C ASN A 31 3.12 18.29 4.39
N ASP A 32 3.08 19.53 3.91
CA ASP A 32 1.97 20.03 3.08
C ASP A 32 1.75 19.12 1.85
N SER A 33 2.82 18.46 1.42
CA SER A 33 2.86 17.40 0.40
C SER A 33 2.13 16.10 0.76
N LEU A 34 1.57 15.93 1.97
CA LEU A 34 0.83 14.74 2.41
C LEU A 34 -0.60 15.10 2.87
N SER A 35 -0.99 16.36 2.71
CA SER A 35 -2.34 16.86 3.03
C SER A 35 -3.44 16.15 2.25
N PHE A 36 -3.10 15.54 1.11
CA PHE A 36 -4.01 14.75 0.29
C PHE A 36 -4.33 13.37 0.88
N LEU A 37 -3.56 12.88 1.87
CA LEU A 37 -3.80 11.56 2.44
C LEU A 37 -5.06 11.57 3.31
N PRO A 38 -5.90 10.52 3.23
CA PRO A 38 -7.09 10.47 4.05
C PRO A 38 -6.81 10.43 5.55
N LYS A 39 -7.73 10.97 6.35
CA LYS A 39 -7.61 10.99 7.81
C LYS A 39 -7.46 9.57 8.38
N GLY A 40 -6.53 9.41 9.31
CA GLY A 40 -6.24 8.13 9.97
C GLY A 40 -5.34 7.19 9.17
N THR A 41 -4.89 7.60 7.99
CA THR A 41 -3.87 6.88 7.21
C THR A 41 -2.56 6.83 7.99
N LYS A 42 -2.00 5.62 8.14
CA LYS A 42 -0.67 5.42 8.72
C LYS A 42 0.36 5.38 7.61
N ILE A 43 1.34 6.26 7.65
CA ILE A 43 2.46 6.24 6.70
C ILE A 43 3.44 5.19 7.18
N PHE A 44 3.78 4.24 6.31
CA PHE A 44 4.74 3.19 6.60
C PHE A 44 6.14 3.57 6.13
N SER A 45 6.25 4.10 4.91
CA SER A 45 7.53 4.50 4.32
C SER A 45 7.33 5.59 3.28
N ILE A 46 8.34 6.46 3.14
CA ILE A 46 8.42 7.47 2.10
C ILE A 46 9.71 7.22 1.32
N HIS A 47 9.56 7.05 0.02
CA HIS A 47 10.65 6.88 -0.94
C HIS A 47 10.76 8.13 -1.83
N GLU A 48 11.79 8.20 -2.67
CA GLU A 48 12.03 9.35 -3.55
C GLU A 48 10.81 9.74 -4.37
N ASN A 49 10.09 8.76 -4.93
CA ASN A 49 8.94 8.99 -5.83
C ASN A 49 7.61 8.41 -5.33
N LYS A 50 7.62 7.73 -4.17
CA LYS A 50 6.46 6.97 -3.69
C LYS A 50 6.24 7.13 -2.18
N ILE A 51 4.99 7.03 -1.76
CA ILE A 51 4.59 6.99 -0.35
C ILE A 51 3.81 5.70 -0.15
N VAL A 52 4.27 4.87 0.78
CA VAL A 52 3.61 3.62 1.18
C VAL A 52 2.86 3.88 2.47
N CYS A 53 1.57 3.57 2.48
CA CYS A 53 0.72 3.80 3.63
C CYS A 53 -0.31 2.69 3.84
N PHE A 54 -0.96 2.75 4.98
CA PHE A 54 -1.95 1.81 5.46
C PHE A 54 -3.23 2.58 5.77
N LEU A 55 -4.30 2.21 5.07
CA LEU A 55 -5.61 2.84 5.26
C LEU A 55 -6.29 2.21 6.50
N PRO A 56 -6.90 3.01 7.38
CA PRO A 56 -7.51 2.50 8.60
C PRO A 56 -8.71 1.59 8.30
N GLN A 57 -9.43 1.87 7.22
CA GLN A 57 -10.60 1.16 6.75
C GLN A 57 -10.71 1.26 5.22
N ASN A 58 -11.62 0.50 4.62
CA ASN A 58 -11.94 0.65 3.20
C ASN A 58 -12.36 2.09 2.90
N MET A 59 -11.82 2.64 1.82
CA MET A 59 -12.04 4.03 1.48
C MET A 59 -11.98 4.25 -0.02
N GLU A 60 -12.87 5.10 -0.51
CA GLU A 60 -12.83 5.55 -1.90
C GLU A 60 -11.75 6.62 -2.09
N ILE A 61 -10.83 6.36 -3.01
CA ILE A 61 -9.71 7.24 -3.33
C ILE A 61 -9.65 7.35 -4.86
N GLN A 62 -9.86 8.56 -5.38
CA GLN A 62 -9.90 8.83 -6.82
C GLN A 62 -10.88 7.91 -7.59
N GLY A 63 -12.05 7.64 -7.00
CA GLY A 63 -13.07 6.76 -7.59
C GLY A 63 -12.79 5.26 -7.44
N ILE A 64 -11.77 4.86 -6.66
CA ILE A 64 -11.38 3.46 -6.47
C ILE A 64 -11.59 3.08 -5.01
N LEU A 65 -12.37 2.02 -4.76
CA LEU A 65 -12.61 1.53 -3.40
C LEU A 65 -11.40 0.72 -2.92
N CYS A 66 -10.45 1.44 -2.33
CA CYS A 66 -9.22 0.90 -1.78
C CYS A 66 -9.51 0.16 -0.48
N ARG A 67 -8.96 -1.04 -0.36
CA ARG A 67 -9.07 -1.88 0.82
C ARG A 67 -8.16 -1.36 1.91
N GLY A 68 -8.73 -1.19 3.10
CA GLY A 68 -8.01 -0.81 4.31
C GLY A 68 -8.47 -1.66 5.47
N HIS A 69 -7.52 -2.11 6.29
CA HIS A 69 -7.76 -2.82 7.54
C HIS A 69 -6.52 -2.58 8.41
N ALA A 70 -6.28 -1.33 8.79
CA ALA A 70 -5.03 -0.90 9.40
C ALA A 70 -3.82 -1.43 8.63
N ASN A 71 -3.05 -2.37 9.21
CA ASN A 71 -1.74 -2.78 8.70
C ASN A 71 -1.79 -3.95 7.69
N ASP A 72 -2.97 -4.40 7.27
CA ASP A 72 -3.09 -5.60 6.42
C ASP A 72 -2.84 -5.32 4.94
N TRP A 73 -3.24 -4.14 4.44
CA TRP A 73 -3.27 -3.82 3.02
C TRP A 73 -2.60 -2.49 2.76
N GLN A 74 -1.47 -2.53 2.05
CA GLN A 74 -0.71 -1.34 1.68
C GLN A 74 -1.37 -0.62 0.50
N THR A 75 -1.52 0.70 0.61
CA THR A 75 -1.86 1.59 -0.49
C THR A 75 -0.64 2.44 -0.81
N VAL A 76 -0.29 2.54 -2.08
CA VAL A 76 0.91 3.27 -2.52
C VAL A 76 0.50 4.44 -3.40
N PHE A 77 1.05 5.61 -3.13
CA PHE A 77 0.87 6.84 -3.89
C PHE A 77 2.18 7.26 -4.54
N PHE A 78 2.10 7.87 -5.72
CA PHE A 78 3.14 8.74 -6.23
C PHE A 78 3.18 10.04 -5.41
N LYS A 79 4.33 10.74 -5.40
CA LYS A 79 4.46 12.02 -4.67
C LYS A 79 3.51 13.12 -5.14
N ASN A 80 3.01 13.02 -6.37
CA ASN A 80 1.99 13.93 -6.91
C ASN A 80 0.56 13.64 -6.38
N GLY A 81 0.40 12.68 -5.47
CA GLY A 81 -0.87 12.31 -4.86
C GLY A 81 -1.67 11.26 -5.63
N LYS A 82 -1.24 10.87 -6.83
CA LYS A 82 -1.92 9.84 -7.61
C LYS A 82 -1.64 8.45 -7.06
N LEU A 83 -2.66 7.61 -7.12
CA LEU A 83 -2.56 6.20 -6.75
C LEU A 83 -1.56 5.46 -7.66
N GLU A 84 -0.68 4.67 -7.07
CA GLU A 84 0.23 3.75 -7.78
C GLU A 84 -0.19 2.30 -7.59
N LEU A 85 -0.64 1.93 -6.40
CA LEU A 85 -1.06 0.58 -6.05
C LEU A 85 -2.27 0.65 -5.12
N ALA A 86 -3.31 -0.11 -5.45
CA ALA A 86 -4.42 -0.40 -4.55
C ALA A 86 -4.82 -1.86 -4.56
N TRP A 87 -5.23 -2.33 -3.39
CA TRP A 87 -5.99 -3.56 -3.23
C TRP A 87 -7.47 -3.20 -3.26
N LEU A 88 -8.25 -3.78 -4.17
CA LEU A 88 -9.67 -3.44 -4.22
C LEU A 88 -10.45 -4.19 -3.13
N ALA A 89 -11.35 -3.49 -2.44
CA ALA A 89 -12.25 -4.10 -1.47
C ALA A 89 -13.31 -5.00 -2.14
N GLU A 90 -13.69 -4.68 -3.37
CA GLU A 90 -14.62 -5.44 -4.20
C GLU A 90 -14.21 -5.48 -5.68
N ASP A 91 -14.89 -6.33 -6.47
CA ASP A 91 -14.63 -6.38 -7.90
C ASP A 91 -15.18 -5.08 -8.48
N GLN A 92 -14.34 -4.28 -9.15
CA GLN A 92 -14.70 -2.95 -9.60
C GLN A 92 -14.32 -2.76 -11.07
N GLU A 93 -15.15 -2.06 -11.84
CA GLU A 93 -14.78 -1.61 -13.18
C GLU A 93 -13.95 -0.33 -13.11
N ILE A 94 -12.74 -0.38 -13.64
CA ILE A 94 -11.79 0.74 -13.64
C ILE A 94 -11.35 0.98 -15.08
N GLN A 95 -11.61 2.17 -15.62
CA GLN A 95 -11.28 2.54 -17.01
C GLN A 95 -11.83 1.54 -18.05
N GLY A 96 -13.03 0.99 -17.79
CA GLY A 96 -13.68 -0.02 -18.65
C GLY A 96 -13.19 -1.46 -18.45
N TYR A 97 -12.27 -1.70 -17.51
CA TYR A 97 -11.76 -3.04 -17.21
C TYR A 97 -12.31 -3.60 -15.90
N PRO A 98 -12.84 -4.83 -15.89
CA PRO A 98 -13.36 -5.45 -14.67
C PRO A 98 -12.20 -5.99 -13.82
N CYS A 99 -11.77 -5.21 -12.84
CA CYS A 99 -10.68 -5.54 -11.94
C CYS A 99 -11.16 -6.42 -10.77
N LYS A 100 -10.39 -7.46 -10.45
CA LYS A 100 -10.68 -8.42 -9.39
C LYS A 100 -10.31 -7.86 -8.02
N LYS A 101 -11.17 -8.09 -7.02
CA LYS A 101 -10.89 -7.80 -5.62
C LYS A 101 -9.73 -8.58 -5.04
N ALA A 102 -9.09 -7.98 -4.05
CA ALA A 102 -8.11 -8.68 -3.23
C ALA A 102 -8.81 -9.68 -2.31
N SER A 103 -8.28 -10.90 -2.25
CA SER A 103 -8.75 -11.95 -1.35
C SER A 103 -7.58 -12.82 -0.90
N PHE A 104 -7.73 -13.46 0.27
CA PHE A 104 -6.72 -14.39 0.78
C PHE A 104 -6.33 -15.44 -0.27
N TRP A 105 -7.31 -16.04 -0.93
CA TRP A 105 -7.09 -17.05 -1.98
C TRP A 105 -6.37 -16.51 -3.22
N THR A 106 -6.63 -15.25 -3.61
CA THR A 106 -5.95 -14.65 -4.77
C THR A 106 -4.48 -14.34 -4.50
N GLU A 107 -4.11 -14.08 -3.24
CA GLU A 107 -2.72 -13.86 -2.84
C GLU A 107 -1.99 -15.16 -2.55
N LEU A 108 -2.65 -16.15 -1.94
CA LEU A 108 -2.01 -17.41 -1.56
C LEU A 108 -1.77 -18.36 -2.75
N PHE A 109 -2.70 -18.41 -3.71
CA PHE A 109 -2.64 -19.37 -4.84
C PHE A 109 -2.55 -18.70 -6.21
N GLY A 110 -2.54 -17.37 -6.25
CA GLY A 110 -2.62 -16.61 -7.49
C GLY A 110 -1.46 -15.63 -7.66
N LYS A 111 -1.33 -15.11 -8.88
CA LYS A 111 -0.63 -13.84 -9.09
C LYS A 111 -1.43 -12.74 -8.38
N SER A 112 -0.71 -11.87 -7.66
CA SER A 112 -1.27 -10.80 -6.83
C SER A 112 -2.38 -10.02 -7.54
N ALA A 113 -3.49 -9.82 -6.84
CA ALA A 113 -4.67 -9.08 -7.27
C ALA A 113 -4.52 -7.55 -7.11
N ALA A 114 -3.38 -7.07 -6.62
CA ALA A 114 -3.07 -5.65 -6.57
C ALA A 114 -3.24 -5.00 -7.95
N VAL A 115 -3.95 -3.88 -7.97
CA VAL A 115 -4.14 -3.02 -9.13
C VAL A 115 -3.06 -1.96 -9.10
N HIS A 116 -2.29 -1.86 -10.18
CA HIS A 116 -1.25 -0.87 -10.33
C HIS A 116 -1.63 0.15 -11.39
N PHE A 117 -1.17 1.38 -11.18
CA PHE A 117 -1.36 2.50 -12.08
C PHE A 117 -0.01 3.07 -12.52
N HIS A 118 -0.01 3.69 -13.68
CA HIS A 118 1.04 4.59 -14.11
C HIS A 118 0.86 5.95 -13.46
N GLU A 119 1.91 6.76 -13.44
CA GLU A 119 1.87 8.10 -12.84
C GLU A 119 0.91 9.06 -13.57
N ASN A 120 0.57 8.78 -14.83
CA ASN A 120 -0.48 9.50 -15.54
C ASN A 120 -1.91 9.11 -15.10
N GLY A 121 -2.06 8.13 -14.20
CA GLY A 121 -3.32 7.62 -13.69
C GLY A 121 -3.93 6.47 -14.50
N LYS A 122 -3.34 6.07 -15.63
CA LYS A 122 -3.82 4.93 -16.41
C LYS A 122 -3.49 3.60 -15.74
N LEU A 123 -4.34 2.60 -15.92
CA LEU A 123 -4.08 1.25 -15.43
C LEU A 123 -2.78 0.70 -16.04
N LYS A 124 -1.94 0.09 -15.19
CA LYS A 124 -0.67 -0.53 -15.55
C LYS A 124 -0.73 -2.03 -15.47
N ARG A 125 -1.30 -2.57 -14.39
CA ARG A 125 -1.40 -4.01 -14.15
C ARG A 125 -2.61 -4.31 -13.29
N PHE A 126 -3.40 -5.30 -13.67
CA PHE A 126 -4.54 -5.74 -12.87
C PHE A 126 -4.91 -7.19 -13.19
N LYS A 127 -5.71 -7.79 -12.32
CA LYS A 127 -6.27 -9.12 -12.50
C LYS A 127 -7.73 -9.01 -12.93
N LEU A 128 -8.14 -9.79 -13.93
CA LEU A 128 -9.49 -9.74 -14.47
C LEU A 128 -10.51 -10.46 -13.57
N ALA A 129 -11.62 -9.79 -13.25
CA ALA A 129 -12.74 -10.37 -12.50
C ALA A 129 -13.61 -11.31 -13.35
N LYS A 130 -13.68 -11.06 -14.66
CA LYS A 130 -14.40 -11.86 -15.67
C LYS A 130 -13.59 -11.97 -16.95
N LYS A 131 -13.93 -12.95 -17.81
CA LYS A 131 -13.32 -13.08 -19.14
C LYS A 131 -13.57 -11.80 -19.96
N MET A 132 -12.60 -11.37 -20.76
CA MET A 132 -12.69 -10.15 -21.56
C MET A 132 -11.79 -10.25 -22.80
N THR A 133 -12.18 -9.59 -23.88
CA THR A 133 -11.31 -9.36 -25.04
C THR A 133 -10.72 -7.96 -24.95
N ILE A 134 -9.39 -7.84 -25.02
CA ILE A 134 -8.67 -6.57 -24.96
C ILE A 134 -7.79 -6.48 -26.21
N GLN A 135 -8.01 -5.47 -27.05
CA GLN A 135 -7.22 -5.23 -28.27
C GLN A 135 -7.06 -6.51 -29.12
N GLY A 136 -8.17 -7.22 -29.36
CA GLY A 136 -8.21 -8.47 -30.13
C GLY A 136 -7.81 -9.75 -29.36
N HIS A 137 -7.25 -9.63 -28.16
CA HIS A 137 -6.75 -10.78 -27.40
C HIS A 137 -7.76 -11.22 -26.33
N ARG A 138 -8.08 -12.52 -26.30
CA ARG A 138 -9.04 -13.10 -25.34
C ARG A 138 -8.33 -13.49 -24.04
N PHE A 139 -8.82 -12.98 -22.92
CA PHE A 139 -8.33 -13.31 -21.58
C PHE A 139 -9.39 -14.05 -20.77
N LYS A 140 -8.95 -15.03 -19.98
CA LYS A 140 -9.81 -15.76 -19.04
C LYS A 140 -9.98 -14.95 -17.75
N LYS A 141 -11.02 -15.27 -16.98
CA LYS A 141 -11.16 -14.77 -15.60
C LYS A 141 -9.90 -15.13 -14.81
N GLY A 142 -9.39 -14.19 -14.01
CA GLY A 142 -8.18 -14.36 -13.20
C GLY A 142 -6.86 -14.14 -13.95
N SER A 143 -6.90 -13.91 -15.27
CA SER A 143 -5.71 -13.51 -16.03
C SER A 143 -5.18 -12.16 -15.53
N VAL A 144 -3.86 -12.02 -15.48
CA VAL A 144 -3.19 -10.74 -15.20
C VAL A 144 -2.91 -10.04 -16.51
N VAL A 145 -3.43 -8.82 -16.64
CA VAL A 145 -3.25 -7.94 -17.79
C VAL A 145 -2.21 -6.88 -17.43
N ARG A 146 -1.39 -6.50 -18.41
CA ARG A 146 -0.46 -5.37 -18.30
C ARG A 146 -0.69 -4.41 -19.45
N LEU A 147 -0.72 -3.13 -19.15
CA LEU A 147 -0.83 -2.05 -20.11
C LEU A 147 0.36 -1.10 -19.98
N ASP A 148 0.79 -0.51 -21.08
CA ASP A 148 1.78 0.56 -21.07
C ASP A 148 1.17 1.91 -20.65
N THR A 149 1.96 2.98 -20.69
CA THR A 149 1.54 4.33 -20.31
C THR A 149 0.52 4.93 -21.29
N GLU A 150 0.35 4.36 -22.49
CA GLU A 150 -0.66 4.77 -23.45
C GLU A 150 -1.96 4.00 -23.25
N GLY A 151 -1.92 2.85 -22.58
CA GLY A 151 -3.04 1.93 -22.41
C GLY A 151 -3.01 0.78 -23.43
N LYS A 152 -1.91 0.57 -24.15
CA LYS A 152 -1.72 -0.55 -25.07
C LYS A 152 -1.33 -1.81 -24.31
N LEU A 153 -1.82 -2.94 -24.79
CA LEU A 153 -1.59 -4.25 -24.19
C LEU A 153 -0.11 -4.65 -24.32
N VAL A 154 0.52 -4.95 -23.20
CA VAL A 154 1.90 -5.49 -23.16
C VAL A 154 1.81 -7.01 -23.04
N LEU A 155 2.01 -7.69 -24.17
CA LEU A 155 2.10 -9.14 -24.21
C LEU A 155 3.49 -9.58 -23.74
N LYS A 156 3.54 -10.72 -23.04
CA LYS A 156 4.78 -11.39 -22.67
C LYS A 156 4.95 -12.64 -23.52
#